data_AF-A0A1C3WFG0-F1
#
_entry.id   AF-A0A1C3WFG0-F1
#
_cell.length_a   1.000
_cell.length_b   1.000
_cell.length_c   1.000
_cell.angle_alpha   90.00
_cell.angle_beta   90.00
_cell.angle_gamma   90.00
#
_symmetry.space_group_name_H-M   'P 1'
#
loop_
_entity.id
_entity.type
_entity.pdbx_description
1 polymer ?
#
loop_
_entity_poly.entity_id
_entity_poly.type
_entity_poly.pdbx_seq_one_letter_code
_entity_poly.pdbx_strand_id
1 'polypeptide(L)'
;MRQRSVPLGLGTDGIRDLWSPFGDGDLLRIAFQFARLHGLRHDDKLTAAVELATRGGAHFVGRNVHDLAAGARADIVLLDAENVPDALVRCPPRRLVISGGCVVARNGEVLV
;
A
#
# COMPACT_ATOMS: atom_id res chain seq x y z
N MET A 1 -10.12 -15.10 7.91
CA MET A 1 -8.68 -15.01 8.27
C MET A 1 -8.47 -14.05 9.44
N ARG A 2 -8.75 -12.76 9.29
CA ARG A 2 -8.61 -11.76 10.38
C ARG A 2 -9.34 -12.12 11.69
N GLN A 3 -10.62 -12.54 11.62
CA GLN A 3 -11.38 -12.97 12.81
C GLN A 3 -10.78 -14.19 13.54
N ARG A 4 -9.89 -14.93 12.88
CA ARG A 4 -9.18 -16.09 13.43
C ARG A 4 -7.70 -15.79 13.67
N SER A 5 -7.31 -14.51 13.66
CA SER A 5 -5.94 -14.06 13.86
C SER A 5 -4.92 -14.67 12.90
N VAL A 6 -5.35 -15.04 11.69
CA VAL A 6 -4.44 -15.50 10.63
C VAL A 6 -3.85 -14.27 9.93
N PRO A 7 -2.51 -14.10 9.91
CA PRO A 7 -1.85 -13.00 9.20
C PRO A 7 -2.19 -13.02 7.71
N LEU A 8 -2.35 -11.83 7.13
CA LEU A 8 -2.70 -11.65 5.72
C LEU A 8 -1.85 -10.52 5.14
N GLY A 9 -1.29 -10.74 3.95
CA GLY A 9 -0.58 -9.74 3.17
C GLY A 9 -1.20 -9.61 1.78
N LEU A 10 -0.91 -8.50 1.11
CA LEU A 10 -1.28 -8.28 -0.30
C LEU A 10 -0.01 -8.29 -1.14
N GLY A 11 -0.12 -8.82 -2.36
CA GLY A 11 0.97 -8.86 -3.32
C GLY A 11 0.42 -8.70 -4.73
N THR A 12 1.26 -8.19 -5.63
CA THR A 12 0.91 -7.99 -7.04
C THR A 12 0.89 -9.29 -7.84
N ASP A 13 1.71 -10.27 -7.43
CA ASP A 13 2.05 -11.44 -8.25
C ASP A 13 2.73 -11.01 -9.57
N GLY A 14 2.63 -11.80 -10.64
CA GLY A 14 3.15 -11.47 -11.97
C GLY A 14 2.64 -10.13 -12.52
N ILE A 15 3.54 -9.38 -13.16
CA ILE A 15 3.23 -8.08 -13.81
C ILE A 15 3.55 -8.21 -15.30
N ARG A 16 2.50 -8.24 -16.13
CA ARG A 16 2.59 -8.23 -17.61
C ARG A 16 3.61 -9.24 -18.14
N ASP A 17 3.53 -10.46 -17.63
CA ASP A 17 4.41 -11.57 -17.96
C ASP A 17 3.65 -12.68 -18.71
N LEU A 18 4.27 -13.85 -18.86
CA LEU A 18 3.68 -15.01 -19.55
C LEU A 18 2.46 -15.60 -18.82
N TRP A 19 2.23 -15.24 -17.55
CA TRP A 19 1.14 -15.76 -16.72
C TRP A 19 -0.01 -14.76 -16.59
N SER A 20 0.28 -13.47 -16.59
CA SER A 20 -0.72 -12.42 -16.37
C SER A 20 -0.49 -11.20 -17.26
N PRO A 21 -1.51 -10.74 -18.01
CA PRO A 21 -1.44 -9.48 -18.75
C PRO A 21 -1.66 -8.25 -17.84
N PHE A 22 -2.00 -8.44 -16.56
CA PHE A 22 -2.35 -7.37 -15.63
C PHE A 22 -1.16 -6.93 -14.78
N GLY A 23 -1.36 -5.87 -13.99
CA GLY A 23 -0.39 -5.36 -13.03
C GLY A 23 0.33 -4.10 -13.50
N ASP A 24 0.66 -3.27 -12.51
CA ASP A 24 1.41 -2.01 -12.64
C ASP A 24 2.33 -1.75 -11.45
N GLY A 25 2.45 -2.71 -10.52
CA GLY A 25 3.25 -2.58 -9.31
C GLY A 25 2.65 -1.65 -8.23
N ASP A 26 1.42 -1.14 -8.42
CA ASP A 26 0.79 -0.23 -7.47
C ASP A 26 0.06 -0.98 -6.34
N LEU A 27 0.71 -1.07 -5.18
CA LEU A 27 0.15 -1.74 -4.01
C LEU A 27 -1.14 -1.08 -3.47
N LEU A 28 -1.33 0.23 -3.65
CA LEU A 28 -2.59 0.90 -3.28
C LEU A 28 -3.73 0.47 -4.21
N ARG A 29 -3.42 0.24 -5.49
CA ARG A 29 -4.38 -0.30 -6.47
C ARG A 29 -4.73 -1.75 -6.21
N ILE A 30 -3.76 -2.56 -5.74
CA ILE A 30 -4.04 -3.92 -5.24
C ILE A 30 -4.98 -3.87 -4.03
N ALA A 31 -4.74 -2.97 -3.06
CA ALA A 31 -5.64 -2.79 -1.92
C ALA A 31 -7.05 -2.37 -2.34
N PHE A 32 -7.16 -1.48 -3.34
CA PHE A 32 -8.45 -1.06 -3.90
C PHE A 32 -9.19 -2.23 -4.54
N GLN A 33 -8.49 -3.04 -5.35
CA GLN A 33 -9.07 -4.24 -5.96
C GLN A 33 -9.52 -5.25 -4.90
N PHE A 34 -8.73 -5.47 -3.86
CA PHE A 34 -9.11 -6.29 -2.70
C PHE A 34 -10.39 -5.77 -2.04
N ALA A 35 -10.46 -4.48 -1.74
CA ALA A 35 -11.63 -3.87 -1.12
C ALA A 35 -12.89 -4.01 -2.01
N ARG A 36 -12.73 -3.82 -3.32
CA ARG A 36 -13.80 -3.99 -4.31
C ARG A 36 -14.28 -5.44 -4.39
N LEU A 37 -13.34 -6.39 -4.54
CA LEU A 37 -13.61 -7.82 -4.67
C LEU A 37 -14.34 -8.39 -3.44
N HIS A 38 -13.96 -7.93 -2.24
CA HIS A 38 -14.57 -8.36 -0.98
C HIS A 38 -15.76 -7.50 -0.53
N GLY A 39 -16.23 -6.56 -1.35
CA GLY A 39 -17.43 -5.78 -1.04
C GLY A 39 -17.27 -4.86 0.17
N LEU A 40 -16.06 -4.38 0.48
CA LEU A 40 -15.82 -3.47 1.60
C LEU A 40 -16.42 -2.09 1.29
N ARG A 41 -17.11 -1.49 2.26
CA ARG A 41 -17.86 -0.22 2.08
C ARG A 41 -17.74 0.77 3.25
N HIS A 42 -17.38 0.29 4.43
CA HIS A 42 -17.29 1.12 5.63
C HIS A 42 -15.85 1.61 5.80
N ASP A 43 -15.67 2.83 6.29
CA ASP A 43 -14.35 3.49 6.37
C ASP A 43 -13.32 2.70 7.17
N ASP A 44 -13.75 2.03 8.24
CA ASP A 44 -12.91 1.12 9.04
C ASP A 44 -12.39 -0.06 8.22
N LYS A 45 -13.25 -0.64 7.37
CA LYS A 45 -12.89 -1.75 6.47
C LYS A 45 -12.00 -1.30 5.32
N LEU A 46 -12.22 -0.10 4.78
CA LEU A 46 -11.37 0.49 3.74
C LEU A 46 -9.98 0.81 4.31
N THR A 47 -9.93 1.42 5.49
CA THR A 47 -8.69 1.66 6.23
C THR A 47 -7.94 0.36 6.51
N ALA A 48 -8.66 -0.68 6.96
CA ALA A 48 -8.09 -2.01 7.18
C ALA A 48 -7.47 -2.63 5.91
N ALA A 49 -8.01 -2.36 4.72
CA ALA A 49 -7.43 -2.82 3.47
C ALA A 49 -6.08 -2.13 3.17
N VAL A 50 -5.97 -0.82 3.44
CA VAL A 50 -4.69 -0.09 3.33
C VAL A 50 -3.68 -0.58 4.38
N GLU A 51 -4.13 -0.93 5.58
CA GLU A 51 -3.25 -1.52 6.60
C GLU A 51 -2.66 -2.86 6.16
N LEU A 52 -3.43 -3.72 5.45
CA LEU A 52 -2.88 -4.95 4.87
C LEU A 52 -1.79 -4.67 3.83
N ALA A 53 -1.95 -3.59 3.08
CA ALA A 53 -1.02 -3.10 2.07
C ALA A 53 0.22 -2.39 2.66
N THR A 54 0.26 -2.17 3.97
CA THR A 54 1.31 -1.40 4.65
C THR A 54 1.79 -2.17 5.88
N ARG A 55 1.52 -1.68 7.10
CA ARG A 55 2.04 -2.24 8.35
C ARG A 55 1.65 -3.69 8.60
N GLY A 56 0.46 -4.11 8.16
CA GLY A 56 -0.01 -5.49 8.28
C GLY A 56 0.76 -6.48 7.41
N GLY A 57 1.35 -6.02 6.31
CA GLY A 57 2.17 -6.85 5.41
C GLY A 57 3.66 -6.88 5.77
N ALA A 58 4.12 -5.98 6.64
CA ALA A 58 5.54 -5.71 6.86
C ALA A 58 6.35 -6.91 7.38
N HIS A 59 5.75 -7.72 8.26
CA HIS A 59 6.41 -8.90 8.82
C HIS A 59 6.78 -9.94 7.75
N PHE A 60 5.97 -10.08 6.69
CA PHE A 60 6.25 -11.01 5.59
C PHE A 60 7.52 -10.64 4.80
N VAL A 61 7.96 -9.38 4.89
CA VAL A 61 9.19 -8.87 4.24
C VAL A 61 10.29 -8.54 5.24
N GLY A 62 10.24 -9.14 6.45
CA GLY A 62 11.28 -9.02 7.46
C GLY A 62 11.35 -7.64 8.15
N ARG A 63 10.27 -6.85 8.10
CA ARG A 63 10.20 -5.54 8.78
C ARG A 63 9.40 -5.66 10.07
N ASN A 64 10.10 -5.53 11.19
CA ASN A 64 9.49 -5.53 12.53
C ASN A 64 8.76 -4.22 12.84
N VAL A 65 9.28 -3.09 12.35
CA VAL A 65 8.68 -1.77 12.49
C VAL A 65 8.47 -1.18 11.10
N HIS A 66 7.21 -0.93 10.75
CA HIS A 66 6.82 -0.33 9.47
C HIS A 66 5.59 0.55 9.67
N ASP A 67 5.84 1.75 10.20
CA ASP A 67 4.81 2.74 10.46
C ASP A 67 5.44 4.14 10.48
N LEU A 68 4.61 5.18 10.48
CA LEU A 68 5.03 6.57 10.64
C LEU A 68 5.19 6.90 12.13
N ALA A 69 6.25 6.36 12.73
CA ALA A 69 6.57 6.55 14.14
C ALA A 69 8.05 6.94 14.33
N ALA A 70 8.35 7.67 15.40
CA ALA A 70 9.72 8.02 15.75
C ALA A 70 10.59 6.76 15.92
N GLY A 71 11.78 6.77 15.32
CA GLY A 71 12.71 5.64 15.31
C GLY A 71 12.46 4.60 14.20
N ALA A 72 11.35 4.67 13.47
CA ALA A 72 11.14 3.86 12.28
C ALA A 72 12.03 4.33 11.12
N ARG A 73 12.28 3.44 10.13
CA ARG A 73 12.95 3.84 8.89
C ARG A 73 12.14 4.94 8.21
N ALA A 74 12.81 5.99 7.74
CA ALA A 74 12.18 7.14 7.07
C ALA A 74 11.72 6.79 5.64
N ASP A 75 10.75 5.89 5.54
CA ASP A 75 10.07 5.46 4.31
C ASP A 75 8.68 6.09 4.29
N ILE A 76 8.51 7.10 3.44
CA ILE A 76 7.33 7.96 3.46
C ILE A 76 6.81 8.11 2.04
N VAL A 77 5.50 7.90 1.88
CA VAL A 77 4.79 8.12 0.63
C VAL A 77 3.76 9.22 0.87
N LEU A 78 3.87 10.33 0.13
CA LEU A 78 2.92 11.43 0.18
C LEU A 78 1.91 11.31 -0.95
N LEU A 79 0.63 11.33 -0.59
CA LEU A 79 -0.51 11.26 -1.49
C LEU A 79 -1.36 12.52 -1.32
N ASP A 80 -2.00 12.96 -2.40
CA ASP A 80 -3.00 14.03 -2.35
C ASP A 80 -4.38 13.43 -2.07
N ALA A 81 -4.71 13.31 -0.78
CA ALA A 81 -5.96 12.73 -0.30
C ALA A 81 -6.39 13.31 1.04
N GLU A 82 -7.71 13.37 1.26
CA GLU A 82 -8.30 13.92 2.48
C GLU A 82 -8.16 12.95 3.66
N ASN A 83 -8.21 11.65 3.38
CA ASN A 83 -8.12 10.58 4.37
C ASN A 83 -7.77 9.24 3.68
N VAL A 84 -7.64 8.17 4.49
CA VAL A 84 -7.26 6.84 4.00
C VAL A 84 -8.32 6.22 3.07
N PRO A 85 -9.63 6.23 3.39
CA PRO A 85 -10.66 5.80 2.44
C PRO A 85 -10.62 6.53 1.08
N ASP A 86 -10.48 7.86 1.10
CA ASP A 86 -10.36 8.68 -0.11
C ASP A 86 -9.12 8.29 -0.94
N ALA A 87 -7.96 8.15 -0.30
CA ALA A 87 -6.74 7.69 -0.95
C ALA A 87 -6.92 6.32 -1.61
N LEU A 88 -7.57 5.38 -0.92
CA LEU A 88 -7.84 4.04 -1.44
C LEU A 88 -8.76 4.06 -2.66
N VAL A 89 -9.86 4.80 -2.59
CA VAL A 89 -10.87 4.81 -3.66
C VAL A 89 -10.38 5.56 -4.90
N ARG A 90 -9.66 6.68 -4.74
CA ARG A 90 -9.13 7.46 -5.86
C ARG A 90 -7.80 6.94 -6.40
N CYS A 91 -7.01 6.24 -5.59
CA CYS A 91 -5.64 5.80 -5.93
C CYS A 91 -4.81 6.92 -6.60
N PRO A 92 -4.66 8.10 -5.97
CA PRO A 92 -3.95 9.23 -6.57
C PRO A 92 -2.46 8.90 -6.81
N PRO A 93 -1.80 9.58 -7.76
CA PRO A 93 -0.37 9.43 -7.96
C PRO A 93 0.41 9.88 -6.71
N ARG A 94 1.60 9.28 -6.50
CA ARG A 94 2.49 9.66 -5.40
C ARG A 94 3.13 11.00 -5.68
N ARG A 95 2.84 11.99 -4.83
CA ARG A 95 3.43 13.34 -4.93
C ARG A 95 4.91 13.33 -4.54
N LEU A 96 5.27 12.52 -3.55
CA LEU A 96 6.64 12.37 -3.05
C LEU A 96 6.85 10.95 -2.52
N VAL A 97 8.01 10.37 -2.80
CA VAL A 97 8.47 9.14 -2.17
C VAL A 97 9.83 9.39 -1.54
N ILE A 98 9.92 9.07 -0.26
CA ILE A 98 11.15 9.08 0.53
C ILE A 98 11.46 7.63 0.90
N SER A 99 12.70 7.18 0.67
CA SER A 99 13.18 5.86 1.08
C SER A 99 14.45 6.03 1.91
N GLY A 100 14.43 5.57 3.15
CA GLY A 100 15.56 5.67 4.07
C GLY A 100 16.01 7.11 4.34
N GLY A 101 15.09 8.08 4.29
CA GLY A 101 15.39 9.50 4.47
C GLY A 101 15.82 10.24 3.20
N CYS A 102 15.96 9.55 2.07
CA CYS A 102 16.29 10.16 0.78
C CYS A 102 15.04 10.31 -0.09
N VAL A 103 14.87 11.48 -0.71
CA VAL A 103 13.84 11.68 -1.74
C VAL A 103 14.23 10.90 -2.98
N VAL A 104 13.43 9.91 -3.39
CA VAL A 104 13.73 9.01 -4.53
C VAL A 104 12.77 9.18 -5.71
N ALA A 105 11.59 9.74 -5.48
CA ALA A 105 10.65 10.07 -6.56
C ALA A 105 9.80 11.29 -6.21
N ARG A 106 9.36 12.03 -7.22
CA ARG A 106 8.47 13.19 -7.08
C ARG A 106 7.49 13.25 -8.26
N ASN A 107 6.21 13.47 -7.96
CA ASN A 107 5.14 13.55 -8.96
C ASN A 107 5.11 12.36 -9.94
N GLY A 108 5.38 11.15 -9.44
CA GLY A 108 5.43 9.92 -10.26
C GLY A 108 6.74 9.66 -10.98
N GLU A 109 7.70 10.59 -10.98
CA GLU A 109 9.00 10.45 -11.65
C GLU A 109 10.10 10.04 -10.67
N VAL A 110 10.94 9.08 -11.08
CA VAL A 110 12.10 8.61 -10.32
C VAL A 110 13.26 9.61 -10.43
N LEU A 111 13.98 9.84 -9.34
CA LEU A 111 15.06 10.85 -9.23
C LEU A 111 16.44 10.25 -8.98
N VAL A 112 16.55 8.93 -8.88
CA VAL A 112 17.77 8.18 -8.59
C VAL A 112 18.14 7.23 -9.71
#